data_AF-A0A8K0KJP4-F1
#
_entry.id   AF-A0A8K0KJP4-F1
#
_cell.length_a   1.000
_cell.length_b   1.000
_cell.length_c   1.000
_cell.angle_alpha   90.00
_cell.angle_beta   90.00
_cell.angle_gamma   90.00
#
_symmetry.space_group_name_H-M   'P 1'
#
loop_
_entity.id
_entity.type
_entity.pdbx_description
1 polymer ?
#
loop_
_entity_poly.entity_id
_entity_poly.type
_entity_poly.pdbx_seq_one_letter_code
_entity_poly.pdbx_strand_id
1 'polypeptide(L)'
;MKQSTQCAKTAIQVLYSNFSGNKATQYGVEKEPLALVDVQERCNIKVTPAGLFIDEDKPYLAATPDGLIGEDGLVEIKCAYSLEKMSPAEGIASGRIKYCMMKNGHLILKKNHDYMYQIQGQLYITRRKFCNFAL
;
A
#
# COMPACT_ATOMS: atom_id res chain seq x y z
N MET A 1 -6.32 -29.23 -17.79
CA MET A 1 -5.47 -28.03 -17.63
C MET A 1 -5.95 -26.97 -18.59
N LYS A 2 -6.20 -25.73 -18.17
CA LYS A 2 -6.48 -24.65 -19.14
C LYS A 2 -5.19 -24.35 -19.90
N GLN A 3 -5.16 -24.68 -21.20
CA GLN A 3 -4.14 -24.22 -22.13
C GLN A 3 -4.23 -22.68 -22.21
N SER A 4 -3.19 -22.01 -21.70
CA SER A 4 -2.94 -20.57 -21.72
C SER A 4 -4.11 -19.61 -21.41
N THR A 5 -3.95 -18.82 -20.34
CA THR A 5 -4.63 -17.52 -20.26
C THR A 5 -4.09 -16.67 -21.42
N GLN A 6 -4.96 -16.20 -22.31
CA GLN A 6 -4.56 -15.48 -23.51
C GLN A 6 -3.98 -14.11 -23.11
N CYS A 7 -2.65 -14.04 -22.95
CA CYS A 7 -1.89 -12.88 -22.45
C CYS A 7 -2.24 -11.59 -23.20
N ALA A 8 -2.66 -11.70 -24.47
CA ALA A 8 -3.12 -10.60 -25.30
C ALA A 8 -4.23 -9.76 -24.64
N LYS A 9 -5.22 -10.38 -23.98
CA LYS A 9 -6.30 -9.61 -23.31
C LYS A 9 -5.76 -8.82 -22.13
N THR A 10 -4.91 -9.44 -21.31
CA THR A 10 -4.27 -8.77 -20.17
C THR A 10 -3.37 -7.64 -20.64
N ALA A 11 -2.57 -7.85 -21.69
CA ALA A 11 -1.70 -6.83 -22.28
C ALA A 11 -2.50 -5.64 -22.81
N ILE A 12 -3.58 -5.89 -23.56
CA ILE A 12 -4.49 -4.83 -24.02
C ILE A 12 -5.09 -4.07 -22.85
N GLN A 13 -5.52 -4.76 -21.80
CA GLN A 13 -6.14 -4.14 -20.64
C GLN A 13 -5.14 -3.30 -19.81
N VAL A 14 -3.86 -3.69 -19.77
CA VAL A 14 -2.78 -2.90 -19.13
C VAL A 14 -2.41 -1.69 -19.98
N LEU A 15 -2.18 -1.87 -21.28
CA LEU A 15 -1.71 -0.81 -22.18
C LEU A 15 -2.81 0.21 -22.54
N TYR A 16 -4.07 -0.22 -22.58
CA TYR A 16 -5.23 0.59 -22.96
C TYR A 16 -6.27 0.67 -21.83
N SER A 17 -5.82 0.62 -20.58
CA SER A 17 -6.68 0.85 -19.42
C SER A 17 -7.32 2.24 -19.51
N ASN A 18 -8.66 2.29 -19.49
CA ASN A 18 -9.42 3.55 -19.44
C ASN A 18 -9.70 4.01 -17.99
N PHE A 19 -9.05 3.41 -16.99
CA PHE A 19 -9.26 3.83 -15.60
C PHE A 19 -8.65 5.20 -15.36
N SER A 20 -9.51 6.21 -15.22
CA SER A 20 -9.15 7.61 -14.94
C SER A 20 -9.25 7.99 -13.46
N GLY A 21 -9.44 7.01 -12.57
CA GLY A 21 -9.65 7.25 -11.14
C GLY A 21 -11.12 7.21 -10.72
N ASN A 22 -11.33 7.29 -9.40
CA ASN A 22 -12.63 7.48 -8.77
C ASN A 22 -12.46 8.33 -7.50
N LYS A 23 -13.56 8.61 -6.77
CA LYS A 23 -13.51 9.41 -5.54
C LYS A 23 -12.54 8.84 -4.48
N ALA A 24 -12.42 7.51 -4.39
CA ALA A 24 -11.53 6.89 -3.42
C ALA A 24 -10.05 7.05 -3.81
N THR A 25 -9.70 6.90 -5.09
CA THR A 25 -8.32 7.11 -5.55
C THR A 25 -7.93 8.59 -5.48
N GLN A 26 -8.84 9.50 -5.83
CA GLN A 26 -8.61 10.94 -5.70
C GLN A 26 -8.39 11.33 -4.24
N TYR A 27 -9.25 10.87 -3.33
CA TYR A 27 -9.09 11.10 -1.89
C TYR A 27 -7.74 10.57 -1.38
N GLY A 28 -7.35 9.37 -1.83
CA GLY A 28 -6.05 8.78 -1.52
C GLY A 28 -4.90 9.72 -1.87
N VAL A 29 -4.84 10.14 -3.14
CA VAL A 29 -3.82 11.06 -3.67
C VAL A 29 -3.77 12.38 -2.92
N GLU A 30 -4.93 12.95 -2.59
CA GLU A 30 -5.01 14.24 -1.87
C GLU A 30 -4.56 14.13 -0.39
N LYS A 31 -4.79 12.97 0.25
CA LYS A 31 -4.55 12.80 1.70
C LYS A 31 -3.22 12.17 2.03
N GLU A 32 -2.63 11.39 1.14
CA GLU A 32 -1.37 10.69 1.36
C GLU A 32 -0.22 11.62 1.82
N PRO A 33 0.00 12.81 1.23
CA PRO A 33 1.06 13.72 1.71
C PRO A 33 0.84 14.18 3.16
N LEU A 34 -0.41 14.40 3.56
CA LEU A 34 -0.75 14.80 4.92
C LEU A 34 -0.55 13.64 5.90
N ALA A 35 -0.93 12.43 5.50
CA ALA A 35 -0.72 11.22 6.28
C ALA A 35 0.78 10.91 6.46
N LEU A 36 1.62 11.14 5.44
CA LEU A 36 3.07 11.00 5.53
C LEU A 36 3.67 11.95 6.58
N VAL A 37 3.21 13.20 6.63
CA VAL A 37 3.66 14.16 7.66
C VAL A 37 3.27 13.68 9.05
N ASP A 38 2.01 13.29 9.25
CA ASP A 38 1.52 12.81 10.55
C ASP A 38 2.25 11.53 11.01
N VAL A 39 2.54 10.59 10.11
CA VAL A 39 3.32 9.39 10.40
C VAL A 39 4.76 9.75 10.82
N GLN A 40 5.41 10.68 10.10
CA GLN A 40 6.77 11.13 10.45
C GLN A 40 6.81 11.74 11.86
N GLU A 41 5.86 12.60 12.19
CA GLU A 41 5.77 13.25 13.50
C GLU A 41 5.45 12.25 14.62
N ARG A 42 4.42 11.42 14.45
CA ARG A 42 3.99 10.45 15.49
C ARG A 42 5.01 9.37 15.76
N CYS A 43 5.68 8.88 14.72
CA CYS A 43 6.66 7.81 14.86
C CYS A 43 8.08 8.36 15.07
N ASN A 44 8.28 9.67 15.03
CA ASN A 44 9.60 10.33 15.07
C ASN A 44 10.57 9.70 14.07
N ILE A 45 10.11 9.55 12.82
CA ILE A 45 10.90 8.99 11.72
C ILE A 45 11.06 10.03 10.61
N LYS A 46 12.13 9.89 9.83
CA LYS A 46 12.32 10.65 8.59
C LYS A 46 11.97 9.75 7.42
N VAL A 47 11.07 10.23 6.56
CA VAL A 47 10.68 9.54 5.33
C VAL A 47 11.22 10.31 4.14
N THR A 48 11.88 9.62 3.22
CA THR A 48 12.28 10.19 1.93
C THR A 48 11.36 9.70 0.80
N PRO A 49 11.12 10.53 -0.23
CA PRO A 49 10.31 10.12 -1.38
C PRO A 49 10.87 8.86 -2.04
N ALA A 50 9.97 7.97 -2.46
CA ALA A 50 10.30 6.77 -3.22
C ALA A 50 9.94 6.95 -4.70
N GLY A 51 10.75 6.34 -5.58
CA GLY A 51 10.43 6.17 -7.00
C GLY A 51 10.01 4.74 -7.30
N LEU A 52 10.01 4.39 -8.58
CA LEU A 52 9.85 3.00 -9.02
C LEU A 52 11.15 2.22 -8.80
N PHE A 53 11.08 1.15 -8.05
CA PHE A 53 12.16 0.17 -7.91
C PHE A 53 11.88 -1.02 -8.83
N ILE A 54 12.90 -1.47 -9.55
CA ILE A 54 12.84 -2.65 -10.41
C ILE A 54 13.74 -3.72 -9.79
N ASP A 55 13.26 -4.96 -9.70
CA ASP A 55 14.06 -6.06 -9.18
C ASP A 55 15.21 -6.39 -10.14
N GLU A 56 16.44 -6.45 -9.62
CA GLU A 56 17.65 -6.69 -10.42
C GLU A 56 17.69 -8.09 -11.06
N ASP A 57 17.16 -9.10 -10.36
CA ASP A 57 17.16 -10.49 -10.83
C ASP A 57 15.94 -10.79 -11.72
N LYS A 58 14.84 -10.07 -11.48
CA LYS A 58 13.53 -10.25 -12.12
C LYS A 58 13.00 -8.91 -12.62
N PRO A 59 13.53 -8.36 -13.73
CA PRO A 59 13.21 -7.00 -14.20
C PRO A 59 11.74 -6.75 -14.56
N TYR A 60 10.93 -7.81 -14.67
CA TYR A 60 9.49 -7.74 -14.85
C TYR A 60 8.72 -7.50 -13.53
N LEU A 61 9.41 -7.46 -12.39
CA LEU A 61 8.86 -7.08 -11.09
C LEU A 61 9.32 -5.67 -10.73
N ALA A 62 8.37 -4.84 -10.32
CA ALA A 62 8.65 -3.49 -9.85
C ALA A 62 7.69 -3.09 -8.73
N ALA A 63 8.11 -2.16 -7.90
CA ALA A 63 7.33 -1.66 -6.77
C ALA A 63 7.62 -0.19 -6.53
N THR A 64 6.57 0.53 -6.14
CA THR A 64 6.64 1.91 -5.67
C THR A 64 6.09 1.92 -4.25
N PRO A 65 6.95 1.95 -3.21
CA PRO A 65 6.52 2.25 -1.86
C PRO A 65 6.06 3.71 -1.75
N ASP A 66 5.26 4.05 -0.73
CA ASP A 66 4.84 5.43 -0.50
C ASP A 66 5.98 6.29 0.10
N GLY A 67 6.97 5.66 0.74
CA GLY A 67 8.18 6.32 1.22
C GLY A 67 9.24 5.38 1.77
N LEU A 68 10.46 5.89 1.93
CA LEU A 68 11.61 5.14 2.45
C LEU A 68 12.00 5.63 3.85
N ILE A 69 12.30 4.71 4.76
CA ILE A 69 12.81 5.00 6.10
C ILE A 69 14.26 4.52 6.19
N GLY A 70 15.20 5.43 5.93
CA GLY A 70 16.62 5.09 5.82
C GLY A 70 16.86 3.98 4.79
N GLU A 71 17.82 3.11 5.11
CA GLU A 71 18.21 2.00 4.22
C GLU A 71 17.33 0.76 4.37
N ASP A 72 16.70 0.57 5.54
CA ASP A 72 16.10 -0.71 5.93
C ASP A 72 14.56 -0.72 5.89
N GLY A 73 13.92 0.44 5.90
CA GLY A 73 12.48 0.55 6.11
C GLY A 73 11.70 1.19 4.95
N LEU A 74 10.41 0.88 4.91
CA LEU A 74 9.42 1.46 4.01
C LEU A 74 8.25 2.07 4.80
N VAL A 75 7.52 2.98 4.17
CA VAL A 75 6.17 3.37 4.57
C VAL A 75 5.19 2.94 3.49
N GLU A 76 4.05 2.41 3.93
CA GLU A 76 2.88 2.14 3.08
C GLU A 76 1.64 2.73 3.78
N ILE A 77 0.99 3.68 3.12
CA ILE A 77 -0.16 4.43 3.61
C ILE A 77 -1.42 4.02 2.85
N LYS A 78 -2.54 3.95 3.57
CA LYS A 78 -3.85 3.72 2.98
C LYS A 78 -4.85 4.75 3.49
N CYS A 79 -5.06 5.81 2.72
CA CYS A 79 -6.09 6.81 3.00
C CYS A 79 -7.46 6.34 2.45
N ALA A 80 -8.20 5.52 3.22
CA ALA A 80 -9.49 4.99 2.75
C ALA A 80 -10.62 6.02 2.88
N TYR A 81 -11.19 6.45 1.74
CA TYR A 81 -12.30 7.41 1.70
C TYR A 81 -13.51 7.02 2.57
N SER A 82 -13.79 5.72 2.69
CA SER A 82 -14.88 5.21 3.54
C SER A 82 -14.68 5.47 5.03
N LEU A 83 -13.50 5.91 5.46
CA LEU A 83 -13.12 6.19 6.84
C LEU A 83 -12.97 7.68 7.15
N GLU A 84 -13.26 8.58 6.21
CA GLU A 84 -13.02 10.03 6.36
C GLU A 84 -13.53 10.62 7.70
N LYS A 85 -14.63 10.07 8.22
CA LYS A 85 -15.29 10.55 9.46
C LYS A 85 -15.26 9.52 10.59
N MET A 86 -14.34 8.56 10.54
CA MET A 86 -14.25 7.47 11.51
C MET A 86 -12.81 7.14 11.84
N SER A 87 -12.59 6.76 13.09
CA SER A 87 -11.33 6.13 13.49
C SER A 87 -11.18 4.74 12.88
N PRO A 88 -9.94 4.23 12.74
CA PRO A 88 -9.69 2.84 12.38
C PRO A 88 -10.43 1.83 13.28
N ALA A 89 -10.57 2.10 14.57
CA ALA A 89 -11.29 1.23 15.50
C ALA A 89 -12.79 1.14 15.16
N GLU A 90 -13.45 2.27 14.90
CA GLU A 90 -14.84 2.32 14.47
C GLU A 90 -15.04 1.68 13.10
N GLY A 91 -14.09 1.89 12.18
CA GLY A 91 -14.09 1.26 10.86
C GLY A 91 -14.01 -0.27 10.94
N ILE A 92 -13.22 -0.81 11.88
CA ILE A 92 -13.14 -2.26 12.13
C ILE A 92 -14.44 -2.76 12.76
N ALA A 93 -14.94 -2.08 13.81
CA ALA A 93 -16.16 -2.47 14.52
C ALA A 93 -17.40 -2.48 13.61
N SER A 94 -17.50 -1.52 12.68
CA SER A 94 -18.57 -1.44 11.68
C SER A 94 -18.39 -2.39 10.48
N GLY A 95 -17.29 -3.13 10.41
CA GLY A 95 -16.99 -4.06 9.31
C GLY A 95 -16.56 -3.38 8.00
N ARG A 96 -16.31 -2.06 8.01
CA ARG A 96 -15.82 -1.28 6.87
C ARG A 96 -14.34 -1.54 6.60
N ILE A 97 -13.54 -1.78 7.64
CA ILE A 97 -12.16 -2.25 7.54
C ILE A 97 -12.14 -3.75 7.74
N LYS A 98 -11.89 -4.49 6.67
CA LYS A 98 -11.76 -5.96 6.72
C LYS A 98 -10.31 -6.42 6.72
N TYR A 99 -9.36 -5.53 6.43
CA TYR A 99 -7.95 -5.83 6.25
C TYR A 99 -7.09 -5.63 7.50
N CYS A 100 -7.56 -4.86 8.47
CA CYS A 100 -6.90 -4.71 9.77
C CYS A 100 -7.72 -5.34 10.91
N MET A 101 -7.07 -5.50 12.05
CA MET A 101 -7.67 -5.87 13.32
C MET A 101 -7.00 -5.09 14.46
N MET A 102 -7.73 -4.86 15.54
CA MET A 102 -7.15 -4.33 16.77
C MET A 102 -6.62 -5.48 17.63
N LYS A 103 -5.38 -5.40 18.10
CA LYS A 103 -4.79 -6.34 19.05
C LYS A 103 -4.01 -5.56 20.11
N ASN A 104 -4.38 -5.71 21.37
CA ASN A 104 -3.76 -5.03 22.51
C ASN A 104 -3.68 -3.49 22.35
N GLY A 105 -4.67 -2.87 21.70
CA GLY A 105 -4.67 -1.42 21.42
C GLY A 105 -3.90 -1.01 20.17
N HIS A 106 -3.25 -1.94 19.47
CA HIS A 106 -2.52 -1.68 18.23
C HIS A 106 -3.33 -2.12 17.01
N LEU A 107 -3.31 -1.30 15.96
CA LEU A 107 -3.81 -1.66 14.64
C LEU A 107 -2.81 -2.62 13.97
N ILE A 108 -3.28 -3.79 13.54
CA ILE A 108 -2.46 -4.81 12.87
C ILE A 108 -3.09 -5.19 11.54
N LEU A 109 -2.31 -5.13 10.46
CA LEU A 109 -2.72 -5.62 9.14
C LEU A 109 -2.79 -7.16 9.14
N LYS A 110 -3.88 -7.71 8.63
CA LYS A 110 -4.10 -9.16 8.54
C LYS A 110 -3.13 -9.77 7.53
N LYS A 111 -2.48 -10.86 7.92
CA LYS A 111 -1.45 -11.54 7.11
C LYS A 111 -1.97 -12.14 5.80
N ASN A 112 -3.28 -12.40 5.72
CA ASN A 112 -3.93 -13.02 4.56
C ASN A 112 -4.65 -12.00 3.66
N HIS A 113 -4.40 -10.70 3.83
CA HIS A 113 -4.99 -9.65 3.01
C HIS A 113 -4.04 -9.20 1.90
N ASP A 114 -4.59 -8.70 0.79
CA ASP A 114 -3.83 -8.27 -0.39
C ASP A 114 -2.74 -7.23 -0.09
N TYR A 115 -3.03 -6.28 0.81
CA TYR A 115 -2.02 -5.31 1.26
C TYR A 115 -0.81 -5.95 1.93
N MET A 116 -0.95 -7.10 2.59
CA MET A 116 0.21 -7.82 3.13
C MET A 116 1.09 -8.33 1.98
N TYR A 117 0.49 -8.91 0.93
CA TYR A 117 1.24 -9.38 -0.22
C TYR A 117 1.90 -8.22 -0.99
N GLN A 118 1.23 -7.07 -1.08
CA GLN A 118 1.81 -5.84 -1.65
C GLN A 118 3.07 -5.41 -0.89
N ILE A 119 2.99 -5.32 0.44
CA ILE A 119 4.12 -4.94 1.30
C ILE A 119 5.26 -5.97 1.19
N GLN A 120 4.96 -7.27 1.21
CA GLN A 120 5.99 -8.30 1.04
C GLN A 120 6.69 -8.19 -0.32
N GLY A 121 5.95 -7.89 -1.38
CA GLY A 121 6.52 -7.61 -2.70
C GLY A 121 7.43 -6.39 -2.70
N GLN A 122 6.98 -5.28 -2.12
CA GLN A 122 7.79 -4.06 -1.97
C GLN A 122 9.08 -4.34 -1.18
N LEU A 123 9.01 -5.03 -0.04
CA LEU A 123 10.19 -5.38 0.77
C LEU A 123 11.20 -6.22 -0.01
N TYR A 124 10.71 -7.23 -0.73
CA TYR A 124 11.57 -8.09 -1.55
C TYR A 124 12.25 -7.30 -2.68
N ILE A 125 11.50 -6.52 -3.46
CA ILE A 125 12.01 -5.77 -4.61
C ILE A 125 13.00 -4.69 -4.17
N THR A 126 12.70 -4.01 -3.06
CA THR A 126 13.52 -2.88 -2.55
C THR A 126 14.65 -3.33 -1.61
N ARG A 127 14.80 -4.64 -1.37
CA ARG A 127 15.77 -5.26 -0.46
C ARG A 127 15.72 -4.69 0.97
N ARG A 128 14.52 -4.39 1.46
CA ARG A 128 14.28 -3.79 2.79
C ARG A 128 13.71 -4.80 3.78
N LYS A 129 13.85 -4.46 5.06
CA LYS A 129 13.60 -5.38 6.18
C LYS A 129 12.22 -5.21 6.81
N PHE A 130 11.68 -3.99 6.81
CA PHE A 130 10.40 -3.71 7.45
C PHE A 130 9.60 -2.62 6.74
N CYS A 131 8.31 -2.60 6.99
CA CYS A 131 7.39 -1.58 6.48
C CYS A 131 6.51 -1.08 7.63
N ASN A 132 6.45 0.23 7.80
CA ASN A 132 5.48 0.90 8.63
C ASN A 132 4.19 1.09 7.82
N PHE A 133 3.20 0.24 8.11
CA PHE A 133 1.87 0.35 7.54
C PHE A 133 1.03 1.36 8.33
N ALA A 134 0.42 2.33 7.65
CA ALA A 134 -0.43 3.34 8.24
C ALA A 134 -1.80 3.40 7.53
N LEU A 135 -2.84 3.70 8.32
CA LEU A 135 -4.24 3.79 7.91
C LEU A 135 -4.88 5.06 8.48
#